data_AF-A0A3D3QJ19-F1
#
_entry.id   AF-A0A3D3QJ19-F1
#
_cell.length_a   1.000
_cell.length_b   1.000
_cell.length_c   1.000
_cell.angle_alpha   90.00
_cell.angle_beta   90.00
_cell.angle_gamma   90.00
#
_symmetry.space_group_name_H-M   'P 1'
#
loop_
_entity.id
_entity.type
_entity.pdbx_description
1 polymer ?
#
loop_
_entity_poly.entity_id
_entity_poly.type
_entity_poly.pdbx_seq_one_letter_code
_entity_poly.pdbx_strand_id
1 'polypeptide(L)'
;MNDSRRKRVRNVAQVLGRELVLLGELASEEHEAYEGMPENMRCGGSRKVDRTAYLIQSLDTLYGDLKKVVSALYTLEEGWVYREWDVKTPPCERSLGHPSQEG
;
A
#
# COMPACT_ATOMS: atom_id res chain seq x y z
N MET A 1 8.72 5.20 -29.43
CA MET A 1 8.01 6.32 -28.75
C MET A 1 8.70 7.63 -29.11
N ASN A 2 7.97 8.69 -29.48
CA ASN A 2 8.59 9.99 -29.82
C ASN A 2 8.97 10.79 -28.54
N ASP A 3 9.88 11.76 -28.68
CA ASP A 3 10.46 12.49 -27.54
C ASP A 3 9.43 13.28 -26.74
N SER A 4 8.42 13.84 -27.42
CA SER A 4 7.31 14.54 -26.78
C SER A 4 6.48 13.62 -25.89
N ARG A 5 6.17 12.40 -26.35
CA ARG A 5 5.45 11.39 -25.56
C ARG A 5 6.30 10.88 -24.40
N ARG A 6 7.60 10.61 -24.62
CA ARG A 6 8.53 10.18 -23.56
C ARG A 6 8.63 11.21 -22.44
N LYS A 7 8.75 12.50 -22.79
CA LYS A 7 8.78 13.61 -21.82
C LYS A 7 7.50 13.67 -20.99
N ARG A 8 6.32 13.50 -21.60
CA ARG A 8 5.06 13.46 -20.86
C ARG A 8 4.98 12.27 -19.91
N VAL A 9 5.37 11.07 -20.34
CA VAL A 9 5.40 9.87 -19.49
C VAL A 9 6.30 10.08 -18.28
N ARG A 10 7.52 10.60 -18.49
CA ARG A 10 8.46 10.91 -17.41
C ARG A 10 7.89 11.92 -16.41
N ASN A 11 7.28 13.00 -16.91
CA ASN A 11 6.68 14.02 -16.03
C ASN A 11 5.56 13.43 -15.17
N VAL A 12 4.70 12.60 -15.75
CA VAL A 12 3.62 11.93 -15.00
C VAL A 12 4.20 10.96 -13.98
N ALA A 13 5.19 10.14 -14.36
CA ALA A 13 5.86 9.21 -13.45
C ALA A 13 6.50 9.93 -12.26
N GLN A 14 7.15 11.08 -12.50
CA GLN A 14 7.77 11.88 -11.44
C GLN A 14 6.75 12.50 -10.48
N VAL A 15 5.61 12.99 -10.98
CA VAL A 15 4.55 13.52 -10.11
C VAL A 15 3.96 12.40 -9.27
N LEU A 16 3.51 11.32 -9.91
CA LEU A 16 2.90 10.18 -9.21
C LEU A 16 3.88 9.49 -8.25
N GLY A 17 5.18 9.46 -8.58
CA GLY A 17 6.22 8.94 -7.70
C GLY A 17 6.40 9.76 -6.42
N ARG A 18 6.28 11.10 -6.48
CA ARG A 18 6.30 11.95 -5.27
C ARG A 18 5.06 11.76 -4.42
N GLU A 19 3.88 11.73 -5.05
CA GLU A 19 2.61 11.48 -4.35
C GLU A 19 2.58 10.09 -3.70
N LEU A 20 3.21 9.08 -4.34
CA LEU A 20 3.35 7.74 -3.78
C LEU A 20 4.17 7.73 -2.48
N VAL A 21 5.25 8.52 -2.40
CA VAL A 21 6.05 8.65 -1.18
C VAL A 21 5.21 9.27 -0.05
N LEU A 22 4.54 10.39 -0.33
CA LEU A 22 3.67 11.05 0.65
C LEU A 22 2.53 10.14 1.14
N LEU A 23 1.94 9.35 0.24
CA LEU A 23 0.91 8.39 0.59
C LEU A 23 1.44 7.27 1.48
N GLY A 24 2.67 6.80 1.23
CA GLY A 24 3.33 5.79 2.05
C GLY A 24 3.66 6.31 3.46
N GLU A 25 4.12 7.56 3.56
CA GLU A 25 4.35 8.24 4.85
C GLU A 25 3.04 8.34 5.65
N LEU A 26 1.97 8.82 5.03
CA LEU A 26 0.65 8.92 5.66
C LEU A 26 0.11 7.55 6.10
N ALA A 27 0.25 6.51 5.26
CA ALA A 27 -0.19 5.16 5.62
C ALA A 27 0.58 4.63 6.84
N SER A 28 1.88 4.92 6.94
CA SER A 28 2.72 4.56 8.10
C SER A 28 2.27 5.29 9.36
N GLU A 29 2.02 6.61 9.27
CA GLU A 29 1.54 7.42 10.40
C GLU A 29 0.19 6.90 10.95
N GLU A 30 -0.74 6.57 10.06
CA GLU A 30 -2.04 6.01 10.44
C GLU A 30 -1.91 4.61 11.06
N HIS A 31 -0.99 3.78 10.53
CA HIS A 31 -0.68 2.47 11.10
C HIS A 31 -0.13 2.59 12.53
N GLU A 32 0.87 3.45 12.74
CA GLU A 32 1.46 3.70 14.05
C GLU A 32 0.43 4.26 15.05
N ALA A 33 -0.42 5.19 14.59
CA ALA A 33 -1.50 5.74 15.40
C ALA A 33 -2.52 4.67 15.81
N TYR A 34 -2.88 3.76 14.90
CA TYR A 34 -3.78 2.65 15.19
C TYR A 34 -3.16 1.62 16.14
N GLU A 35 -1.88 1.28 15.94
CA GLU A 35 -1.17 0.33 16.79
C GLU A 35 -0.97 0.85 18.22
N GLY A 36 -0.73 2.15 18.36
CA GLY A 36 -0.59 2.84 19.64
C GLY A 36 -1.90 3.03 20.42
N MET A 37 -3.06 2.68 19.83
CA MET A 37 -4.34 2.75 20.55
C MET A 37 -4.41 1.68 21.65
N PRO A 38 -4.99 2.00 22.82
CA PRO A 38 -5.25 1.03 23.87
C PRO A 38 -6.02 -0.19 23.34
N GLU A 39 -5.65 -1.40 23.78
CA GLU A 39 -6.22 -2.66 23.31
C GLU A 39 -7.75 -2.72 23.52
N ASN A 40 -8.25 -2.16 24.62
CA ASN A 40 -9.67 -2.04 24.91
C ASN A 40 -10.43 -1.09 23.95
N MET A 41 -9.74 -0.21 23.25
CA MET A 41 -10.30 0.59 22.16
C MET A 41 -10.19 -0.16 20.83
N ARG A 42 -9.07 -0.82 20.55
CA ARG A 42 -8.86 -1.60 19.31
C ARG A 42 -9.82 -2.78 19.16
N CYS A 43 -10.12 -3.49 20.24
CA CYS A 43 -10.96 -4.68 20.25
C CYS A 43 -12.41 -4.42 20.70
N GLY A 44 -12.74 -3.19 21.09
CA GLY A 44 -14.03 -2.81 21.66
C GLY A 44 -15.17 -2.55 20.67
N GLY A 45 -14.96 -2.75 19.36
CA GLY A 45 -16.00 -2.60 18.33
C GLY A 45 -16.59 -1.19 18.21
N SER A 46 -15.81 -0.15 18.55
CA SER A 46 -16.29 1.22 18.37
C SER A 46 -16.27 1.58 16.88
N ARG A 47 -17.36 2.17 16.37
CA ARG A 47 -17.49 2.65 14.97
C ARG A 47 -16.31 3.50 14.48
N LYS A 48 -15.56 4.14 15.38
CA LYS A 48 -14.39 4.95 15.04
C LYS A 48 -13.18 4.09 14.67
N VAL A 49 -12.96 3.00 15.41
CA VAL A 49 -11.84 2.07 15.22
C VAL A 49 -12.02 1.28 13.92
N ASP A 50 -13.25 0.87 13.60
CA ASP A 50 -13.58 0.23 12.31
C ASP A 50 -13.31 1.17 11.13
N ARG A 51 -13.60 2.47 11.29
CA ARG A 51 -13.33 3.48 10.26
C ARG A 51 -11.83 3.71 10.08
N THR A 52 -11.06 3.74 11.15
CA THR A 52 -9.60 3.87 11.07
C THR A 52 -8.97 2.64 10.41
N ALA A 53 -9.37 1.43 10.80
CA ALA A 53 -8.91 0.21 10.15
C ALA A 53 -9.27 0.17 8.65
N TYR A 54 -10.49 0.58 8.29
CA TYR A 54 -10.91 0.70 6.90
C TYR A 54 -10.11 1.75 6.11
N LEU A 55 -9.81 2.90 6.74
CA LEU A 55 -8.99 3.95 6.14
C LEU A 55 -7.58 3.43 5.84
N ILE A 56 -6.94 2.78 6.81
CA ILE A 56 -5.61 2.18 6.65
C ILE A 56 -5.61 1.17 5.49
N GLN A 57 -6.57 0.25 5.46
CA GLN A 57 -6.68 -0.73 4.39
C GLN A 57 -6.89 -0.08 3.01
N SER A 58 -7.63 1.04 2.96
CA SER A 58 -7.84 1.80 1.73
C SER A 58 -6.55 2.51 1.28
N LEU A 59 -5.77 3.06 2.21
CA LEU A 59 -4.47 3.68 1.93
C LEU A 59 -3.47 2.65 1.39
N ASP A 60 -3.41 1.45 1.97
CA ASP A 60 -2.55 0.36 1.50
C ASP A 60 -2.91 -0.07 0.07
N THR A 61 -4.21 -0.20 -0.20
CA THR A 61 -4.71 -0.57 -1.53
C THR A 61 -4.32 0.50 -2.56
N LEU A 62 -4.56 1.78 -2.23
CA LEU A 62 -4.22 2.90 -3.08
C LEU A 62 -2.71 2.99 -3.34
N TYR A 63 -1.89 2.80 -2.30
CA TYR A 63 -0.44 2.78 -2.40
C TYR A 63 0.04 1.66 -3.33
N GLY A 64 -0.49 0.45 -3.15
CA GLY A 64 -0.17 -0.71 -3.99
C GLY A 64 -0.52 -0.48 -5.47
N ASP A 65 -1.68 0.10 -5.76
CA ASP A 65 -2.10 0.36 -7.13
C ASP A 65 -1.33 1.51 -7.78
N LEU A 66 -1.07 2.58 -7.03
CA LEU A 66 -0.26 3.70 -7.52
C LEU A 66 1.18 3.27 -7.80
N LYS A 67 1.77 2.40 -6.96
CA LYS A 67 3.09 1.80 -7.20
C LYS A 67 3.15 1.04 -8.52
N LYS A 68 2.10 0.27 -8.87
CA LYS A 68 2.02 -0.46 -10.15
C LYS A 68 1.98 0.52 -11.32
N VAL A 69 1.18 1.59 -11.22
CA VAL A 69 1.07 2.62 -12.27
C VAL A 69 2.41 3.34 -12.48
N VAL A 70 3.05 3.79 -11.40
CA VAL A 70 4.36 4.46 -11.46
C VAL A 70 5.41 3.54 -12.10
N SER A 71 5.47 2.27 -11.66
CA SER A 71 6.38 1.27 -12.22
C SER A 71 6.13 1.03 -13.72
N ALA A 72 4.86 0.96 -14.14
CA ALA A 72 4.51 0.81 -15.54
C ALA A 72 4.92 2.04 -16.38
N LEU A 73 4.82 3.25 -15.83
CA LEU A 73 5.24 4.47 -16.52
C LEU A 73 6.76 4.54 -16.68
N TYR A 74 7.55 4.15 -15.68
CA TYR A 74 9.01 4.05 -15.80
C TYR A 74 9.43 2.95 -16.79
N THR A 75 8.75 1.80 -16.77
CA THR A 75 8.91 0.73 -17.76
C THR A 75 8.70 1.25 -19.19
N LEU A 76 7.65 2.05 -19.39
CA LEU A 76 7.37 2.69 -20.69
C LEU A 76 8.43 3.72 -21.09
N GLU A 77 9.09 4.37 -20.13
CA GLU A 77 10.14 5.36 -20.38
C GLU A 77 11.49 4.74 -20.77
N GLU A 78 11.90 3.71 -20.03
CA GLU A 78 13.19 3.03 -20.16
C GLU A 78 13.19 1.91 -21.20
N GLY A 79 12.00 1.39 -21.56
CA GLY A 79 11.86 0.30 -22.54
C GLY A 79 12.26 -1.09 -22.02
N TRP A 80 12.25 -1.30 -20.69
CA TRP A 80 12.67 -2.54 -20.02
C TRP A 80 11.57 -3.14 -19.11
N VAL A 81 11.51 -4.47 -19.07
CA VAL A 81 10.52 -5.32 -18.35
C VAL A 81 10.81 -5.38 -16.85
N TYR A 82 9.73 -5.36 -16.06
CA TYR A 82 9.62 -5.39 -14.60
C TYR A 82 10.66 -6.26 -13.87
N ARG A 83 11.32 -5.68 -12.84
CA ARG A 83 11.83 -6.43 -11.67
C ARG A 83 11.01 -6.03 -10.46
N GLU A 84 10.29 -7.00 -9.94
CA GLU A 84 9.44 -6.88 -8.76
C GLU A 84 10.28 -6.42 -7.56
N TRP A 85 9.94 -5.26 -6.99
CA TRP A 85 10.46 -4.85 -5.70
C TRP A 85 9.61 -5.53 -4.62
N ASP A 86 10.17 -6.61 -4.08
CA ASP A 86 9.64 -7.42 -2.98
C ASP A 86 9.48 -6.54 -1.74
N VAL A 87 8.29 -5.95 -1.58
CA VAL A 87 7.88 -5.38 -0.30
C VAL A 87 7.36 -6.55 0.49
N LYS A 88 8.16 -7.03 1.44
CA LYS A 88 7.70 -8.00 2.43
C LYS A 88 6.53 -7.38 3.19
N THR A 89 5.32 -7.76 2.81
CA THR A 89 4.14 -7.60 3.66
C THR A 89 4.44 -8.37 4.96
N PRO A 90 4.35 -7.75 6.15
CA PRO A 90 4.39 -8.51 7.39
C PRO A 90 3.23 -9.50 7.36
N PRO A 91 3.45 -10.80 7.64
CA PRO A 91 2.32 -11.71 7.78
C PRO A 91 1.59 -11.35 9.07
N CYS A 92 0.39 -10.76 8.96
CA CYS A 92 -0.62 -10.95 10.00
C CYS A 92 -0.94 -12.44 9.98
N GLU A 93 -0.39 -13.15 10.96
CA GLU A 93 -0.46 -14.59 11.10
C GLU A 93 -1.88 -15.10 10.94
N ARG A 94 -1.98 -16.24 10.25
CA ARG A 94 -3.12 -17.15 10.29
C ARG A 94 -3.42 -17.55 11.73
N SER A 95 -4.23 -16.77 12.44
CA SER A 95 -4.82 -17.15 13.72
C SER A 95 -6.33 -17.00 13.67
N LEU A 96 -6.95 -17.68 12.70
CA LEU A 96 -8.33 -18.12 12.83
C LEU A 96 -8.33 -19.64 12.69
N GLY A 97 -8.47 -20.29 13.83
CA GLY A 97 -8.32 -21.73 14.00
C GLY A 97 -9.26 -22.54 13.13
N HIS A 98 -8.77 -23.70 12.72
CA HIS A 98 -9.62 -24.83 12.38
C HIS A 98 -9.20 -26.03 13.24
N PRO A 99 -10.18 -26.80 13.74
CA PRO A 99 -9.98 -27.77 14.80
C PRO A 99 -9.20 -29.00 14.30
N SER A 100 -8.40 -29.55 15.20
CA SER A 100 -7.73 -30.84 15.07
C SER A 100 -8.72 -31.92 14.63
N GLN A 101 -8.39 -32.62 13.54
CA GLN A 101 -8.90 -33.96 13.27
C GLN A 101 -7.76 -34.95 13.50
N GLU A 102 -7.66 -35.44 14.73
CA GLU A 102 -7.12 -36.76 15.03
C GLU A 102 -8.34 -37.69 15.20
N GLY A 103 -8.36 -38.82 14.49
CA GLY A 103 -9.40 -39.84 14.56
C GLY A 103 -9.70 -40.47 13.22
#